data_AF-A0A914TQI1-F1
#
_entry.id   AF-A0A914TQI1-F1
#
_cell.length_a   1.000
_cell.length_b   1.000
_cell.length_c   1.000
_cell.angle_alpha   90.00
_cell.angle_beta   90.00
_cell.angle_gamma   90.00
#
_symmetry.space_group_name_H-M   'P 1'
#
loop_
_entity.id
_entity.type
_entity.pdbx_description
1 polymer ?
#
loop_
_entity_poly.entity_id
_entity_poly.type
_entity_poly.pdbx_seq_one_letter_code
_entity_poly.pdbx_strand_id
1 'polypeptide(L)'
;MACISTFPVSPVFFWNQTYETVSFYLILDKFRKTNAVFTGKNFLFEATNKKGNKNFKVEFDLFDNWSSINRQEPTSTKIIFNIVKQTGGWWPRLLLTEEKGSCLIVDYDTWGFPFDDYDDYSDSESDSDDEEDDPFKQPMTTRTAEILENVIVHKKELMF
;
A
#
# COMPACT_ATOMS: atom_id res chain seq x y z
N MET A 1 18.43 3.03 -13.15
CA MET A 1 18.56 4.50 -13.28
C MET A 1 18.26 5.05 -11.90
N ALA A 2 19.32 5.45 -11.20
CA ALA A 2 19.23 5.88 -9.81
C ALA A 2 18.59 7.26 -9.70
N CYS A 3 18.07 7.57 -8.51
CA CYS A 3 17.51 8.87 -8.20
C CYS A 3 18.62 9.94 -8.21
N ILE A 4 18.82 10.63 -9.33
CA ILE A 4 19.90 11.63 -9.47
C ILE A 4 19.41 12.93 -8.85
N SER A 5 19.92 13.26 -7.66
CA SER A 5 19.80 14.59 -7.07
C SER A 5 21.09 15.36 -7.33
N THR A 6 20.96 16.56 -7.86
CA THR A 6 22.10 17.48 -8.08
C THR A 6 22.41 18.36 -6.85
N PHE A 7 21.92 18.02 -5.65
CA PHE A 7 21.94 18.90 -4.47
C PHE A 7 22.37 18.19 -3.16
N PRO A 8 22.89 18.95 -2.16
CA PRO A 8 23.43 18.37 -0.91
C PRO A 8 22.38 17.68 -0.02
N VAL A 9 21.08 17.89 -0.28
CA VAL A 9 19.99 17.15 0.35
C VAL A 9 19.01 16.75 -0.74
N SER A 10 19.08 15.50 -1.16
CA SER A 10 18.07 14.89 -2.03
C SER A 10 16.76 14.84 -1.24
N PRO A 11 15.64 15.36 -1.76
CA PRO A 11 14.36 15.15 -1.12
C PRO A 11 14.02 13.67 -1.17
N VAL A 12 13.36 13.25 -0.11
CA VAL A 12 12.97 11.87 0.11
C VAL A 12 11.52 11.72 -0.32
N PHE A 13 11.28 10.71 -1.14
CA PHE A 13 9.97 10.24 -1.51
C PHE A 13 9.60 9.08 -0.59
N PHE A 14 8.48 9.23 0.10
CA PHE A 14 7.83 8.18 0.86
C PHE A 14 6.81 7.51 -0.04
N TRP A 15 6.75 6.19 -0.06
CA TRP A 15 5.79 5.47 -0.90
C TRP A 15 5.14 4.30 -0.19
N ASN A 16 3.88 4.06 -0.56
CA ASN A 16 3.08 2.94 -0.13
C ASN A 16 2.23 2.43 -1.30
N GLN A 17 1.48 1.36 -1.06
CA GLN A 17 0.52 0.86 -2.03
C GLN A 17 -0.62 0.11 -1.36
N THR A 18 -1.70 -0.04 -2.13
CA THR A 18 -2.77 -1.02 -1.92
C THR A 18 -2.74 -2.02 -3.08
N TYR A 19 -3.72 -2.92 -3.18
CA TYR A 19 -3.84 -3.79 -4.37
C TYR A 19 -4.05 -2.99 -5.66
N GLU A 20 -4.79 -1.87 -5.60
CA GLU A 20 -5.23 -1.10 -6.78
C GLU A 20 -4.39 0.15 -7.04
N THR A 21 -3.82 0.74 -5.99
CA THR A 21 -3.15 2.04 -6.06
C THR A 21 -1.73 2.00 -5.53
N VAL A 22 -0.91 2.93 -6.01
CA VAL A 22 0.39 3.26 -5.44
C VAL A 22 0.35 4.73 -5.09
N SER A 23 0.73 5.09 -3.88
CA SER A 23 0.88 6.48 -3.49
C SER A 23 2.31 6.76 -3.12
N PHE A 24 2.82 7.89 -3.56
CA PHE A 24 4.10 8.40 -3.08
C PHE A 24 4.06 9.90 -2.94
N TYR A 25 4.82 10.41 -1.97
CA TYR A 25 4.78 11.81 -1.60
C TYR A 25 6.14 12.27 -1.12
N LEU A 26 6.30 13.59 -1.06
CA LEU A 26 7.48 14.22 -0.50
C LEU A 26 7.07 15.45 0.32
N ILE A 27 7.94 15.79 1.26
CA ILE A 27 7.81 16.99 2.10
C ILE A 27 8.90 17.99 1.69
N LEU A 28 8.47 19.17 1.28
CA LEU A 28 9.26 20.24 0.71
C LEU A 28 9.09 21.51 1.53
N ASP A 29 10.13 21.90 2.28
CA ASP A 29 10.14 23.19 2.98
C ASP A 29 10.54 24.33 2.01
N LYS A 30 9.72 25.39 1.91
CA LYS A 30 10.00 26.64 1.16
C LYS A 30 10.14 26.52 -0.37
N PHE A 31 9.39 25.65 -1.03
CA PHE A 31 9.29 25.61 -2.49
C PHE A 31 8.11 26.46 -2.99
N ARG A 32 8.26 27.09 -4.17
CA ARG A 32 7.24 28.01 -4.74
C ARG A 32 6.65 27.48 -6.04
N LYS A 33 7.48 26.83 -6.85
CA LYS A 33 7.08 26.29 -8.15
C LYS A 33 7.48 24.83 -8.20
N THR A 34 6.51 23.98 -8.52
CA THR A 34 6.71 22.55 -8.69
C THR A 34 6.12 22.13 -10.02
N ASN A 35 6.78 21.18 -10.66
CA ASN A 35 6.37 20.60 -11.92
C ASN A 35 6.53 19.08 -11.81
N ALA A 36 5.52 18.36 -12.25
CA ALA A 36 5.52 16.91 -12.25
C ALA A 36 4.98 16.45 -13.60
N VAL A 37 5.76 15.64 -14.30
CA VAL A 37 5.43 15.13 -15.63
C VAL A 37 5.53 13.62 -15.58
N PHE A 38 4.49 12.95 -16.07
CA PHE A 38 4.46 11.50 -16.26
C PHE A 38 4.38 11.22 -17.75
N THR A 39 5.34 10.45 -18.27
CA THR A 39 5.41 10.07 -19.69
C THR A 39 5.61 8.57 -19.79
N GLY A 40 4.53 7.83 -20.06
CA GLY A 40 4.56 6.37 -19.95
C GLY A 40 4.93 5.94 -18.54
N LYS A 41 5.96 5.10 -18.37
CA LYS A 41 6.46 4.70 -17.05
C LYS A 41 7.38 5.74 -16.40
N ASN A 42 7.84 6.74 -17.15
CA ASN A 42 8.77 7.74 -16.64
C ASN A 42 8.06 8.81 -15.80
N PHE A 43 8.64 9.12 -14.65
CA PHE A 43 8.26 10.23 -13.81
C PHE A 43 9.40 11.23 -13.71
N LEU A 44 9.10 12.49 -13.98
CA LEU A 44 9.99 13.63 -13.80
C LEU A 44 9.36 14.62 -12.83
N PHE A 45 10.09 14.94 -11.77
CA PHE A 45 9.70 15.96 -10.81
C PHE A 45 10.75 17.05 -10.71
N GLU A 46 10.30 18.30 -10.75
CA GLU A 46 11.13 19.48 -10.60
C GLU A 46 10.52 20.44 -9.57
N ALA A 47 11.35 21.02 -8.72
CA ALA A 47 10.91 22.03 -7.75
C ALA A 47 11.92 23.16 -7.61
N THR A 48 11.44 24.40 -7.47
CA THR A 48 12.26 25.60 -7.29
C THR A 48 11.91 26.31 -5.98
N ASN A 49 12.94 26.68 -5.22
CA ASN A 49 12.77 27.40 -3.95
C ASN A 49 12.25 28.84 -4.16
N LYS A 50 11.74 29.47 -3.09
CA LYS A 50 11.23 30.87 -3.13
C LYS A 50 12.21 31.90 -3.69
N LYS A 51 13.53 31.63 -3.63
CA LYS A 51 14.59 32.53 -4.11
C LYS A 51 14.98 32.27 -5.57
N GLY A 52 14.47 31.23 -6.23
CA GLY A 52 14.87 30.84 -7.60
C GLY A 52 16.26 30.20 -7.70
N ASN A 53 17.00 30.11 -6.59
CA ASN A 53 18.44 29.77 -6.59
C ASN A 53 18.70 28.29 -6.36
N LYS A 54 17.71 27.53 -5.90
CA LYS A 54 17.81 26.07 -5.75
C LYS A 54 16.67 25.45 -6.52
N ASN A 55 17.05 24.71 -7.55
CA ASN A 55 16.17 23.78 -8.20
C ASN A 55 16.37 22.41 -7.54
N PHE A 56 15.49 21.48 -7.80
CA PHE A 56 15.65 20.08 -7.49
C PHE A 56 15.01 19.36 -8.66
N LYS A 57 15.63 18.29 -9.12
CA LYS A 57 15.14 17.44 -10.20
C LYS A 57 15.30 15.99 -9.75
N VAL A 58 14.25 15.19 -9.89
CA VAL A 58 14.32 13.73 -9.81
C VAL A 58 13.59 13.13 -10.96
N GLU A 59 14.17 12.05 -11.46
CA GLU A 59 13.66 11.29 -12.57
C GLU A 59 13.81 9.80 -12.26
N PHE A 60 12.74 9.04 -12.46
CA PHE A 60 12.78 7.59 -12.35
C PHE A 60 11.66 6.94 -13.16
N ASP A 61 11.85 5.67 -13.49
CA ASP A 61 10.83 4.85 -14.15
C ASP A 61 10.07 4.02 -13.12
N LEU A 62 8.75 4.05 -13.19
CA LEU A 62 7.85 3.23 -12.38
C LEU A 62 7.93 1.76 -12.79
N PHE A 63 7.69 0.88 -11.82
CA PHE A 63 7.73 -0.57 -12.00
C PHE A 63 6.82 -1.03 -13.12
N ASP A 64 5.56 -0.59 -13.11
CA ASP A 64 4.60 -0.96 -14.13
C ASP A 64 3.73 0.20 -14.65
N ASN A 65 2.90 -0.11 -15.65
CA ASN A 65 1.98 0.81 -16.25
C ASN A 65 0.84 1.20 -15.29
N TRP A 66 0.29 2.38 -15.54
CA TRP A 66 -0.78 2.98 -14.75
C TRP A 66 -1.90 3.46 -15.65
N SER A 67 -3.11 3.53 -15.11
CA SER A 67 -4.32 3.95 -15.84
C SER A 67 -4.62 5.43 -15.64
N SER A 68 -4.40 5.95 -14.42
CA SER A 68 -4.59 7.36 -14.10
C SER A 68 -3.69 7.81 -12.96
N ILE A 69 -3.49 9.13 -12.88
CA ILE A 69 -2.69 9.78 -11.84
C ILE A 69 -3.45 10.97 -11.29
N ASN A 70 -3.50 11.06 -9.97
CA ASN A 70 -4.02 12.22 -9.25
C ASN A 70 -2.88 12.86 -8.44
N ARG A 71 -2.74 14.18 -8.58
CA ARG A 71 -1.77 14.97 -7.83
C ARG A 71 -2.51 15.83 -6.81
N GLN A 72 -2.11 15.72 -5.55
CA GLN A 72 -2.71 16.45 -4.45
C GLN A 72 -1.64 17.27 -3.71
N GLU A 73 -2.02 18.45 -3.27
CA GLU A 73 -1.19 19.32 -2.43
C GLU A 73 -1.99 19.66 -1.16
N PRO A 74 -2.13 18.71 -0.21
CA PRO A 74 -2.96 18.91 0.98
C PRO A 74 -2.42 20.04 1.88
N THR A 75 -1.13 20.35 1.78
CA THR A 75 -0.50 21.47 2.47
C THR A 75 0.50 22.16 1.55
N SER A 76 0.98 23.35 1.94
CA SER A 76 2.03 24.06 1.20
C SER A 76 3.39 23.35 1.19
N THR A 77 3.55 22.31 2.00
CA THR A 77 4.82 21.58 2.14
C THR A 77 4.72 20.11 1.71
N LYS A 78 3.52 19.56 1.49
CA LYS A 78 3.34 18.14 1.13
C LYS A 78 2.72 18.02 -0.26
N ILE A 79 3.34 17.22 -1.12
CA ILE A 79 2.83 16.88 -2.44
C ILE A 79 2.67 15.37 -2.50
N ILE A 80 1.48 14.90 -2.86
CA ILE A 80 1.12 13.49 -2.96
C ILE A 80 0.78 13.17 -4.42
N PHE A 81 1.31 12.06 -4.91
CA PHE A 81 0.97 11.46 -6.19
C PHE A 81 0.28 10.13 -5.90
N ASN A 82 -0.98 10.01 -6.34
CA ASN A 82 -1.74 8.78 -6.27
C ASN A 82 -1.85 8.21 -7.69
N ILE A 83 -1.33 7.01 -7.89
CA ILE A 83 -1.31 6.30 -9.15
C ILE A 83 -2.29 5.15 -9.07
N VAL A 84 -3.22 5.06 -10.03
CA VAL A 84 -4.06 3.88 -10.22
C VAL A 84 -3.34 2.91 -11.14
N LYS A 85 -3.11 1.68 -10.68
CA LYS A 85 -2.41 0.65 -11.44
C LYS A 85 -3.23 0.28 -12.68
N GLN A 86 -2.56 -0.05 -13.79
CA GLN A 86 -3.27 -0.56 -14.96
C GLN A 86 -3.77 -1.99 -14.71
N THR A 87 -2.93 -2.80 -14.05
CA THR A 87 -3.26 -4.15 -13.60
C THR A 87 -3.11 -4.18 -12.08
N GLY A 88 -4.17 -4.56 -11.37
CA GLY A 88 -4.12 -4.76 -9.92
C GLY A 88 -3.07 -5.79 -9.53
N GLY A 89 -2.56 -5.68 -8.30
CA GLY A 89 -1.52 -6.58 -7.81
C GLY A 89 -0.45 -5.86 -7.00
N TRP A 90 0.44 -6.66 -6.39
CA TRP A 90 1.47 -6.14 -5.51
C TRP A 90 2.73 -5.74 -6.29
N TRP A 91 3.14 -4.47 -6.19
CA TRP A 91 4.41 -4.01 -6.77
C TRP A 91 5.54 -4.34 -5.79
N PRO A 92 6.50 -5.21 -6.12
CA PRO A 92 7.60 -5.56 -5.21
C PRO A 92 8.55 -4.38 -4.96
N ARG A 93 8.46 -3.34 -5.80
CA ARG A 93 9.25 -2.11 -5.75
C ARG A 93 8.50 -1.01 -6.52
N LEU A 94 8.73 0.25 -6.16
CA LEU A 94 8.18 1.38 -6.91
C LEU A 94 8.86 1.56 -8.27
N LEU A 95 10.17 1.31 -8.32
CA LEU A 95 11.01 1.58 -9.48
C LEU A 95 11.11 0.37 -10.41
N LEU A 96 11.22 0.61 -11.71
CA LEU A 96 11.53 -0.41 -12.70
C LEU A 96 12.87 -1.09 -12.39
N THR A 97 13.88 -0.30 -12.05
CA THR A 97 15.24 -0.79 -11.77
C THR A 97 15.35 -1.39 -10.38
N GLU A 98 16.13 -2.47 -10.27
CA GLU A 98 16.36 -3.18 -9.00
C GLU A 98 17.32 -2.46 -8.05
N GLU A 99 18.06 -1.48 -8.58
CA GLU A 99 18.91 -0.61 -7.77
C GLU A 99 18.06 0.18 -6.76
N LYS A 100 18.45 0.12 -5.49
CA LYS A 100 17.82 0.94 -4.45
C LYS A 100 17.99 2.42 -4.78
N GLY A 101 16.89 3.08 -5.13
CA GLY A 101 16.87 4.53 -5.28
C GLY A 101 17.16 5.18 -3.93
N SER A 102 18.27 5.90 -3.81
CA SER A 102 18.73 6.54 -2.56
C SER A 102 17.75 7.60 -2.00
N CYS A 103 16.77 8.03 -2.78
CA CYS A 103 15.76 9.02 -2.42
C CYS A 103 14.41 8.40 -2.04
N LEU A 104 14.26 7.07 -2.05
CA LEU A 104 12.98 6.40 -1.85
C LEU A 104 12.95 5.62 -0.54
N ILE A 105 11.95 5.90 0.28
CA ILE A 105 11.69 5.25 1.56
C ILE A 105 10.28 4.67 1.52
N VAL A 106 10.13 3.45 2.01
CA VAL A 106 8.81 2.85 2.21
C VAL A 106 8.13 3.53 3.38
N ASP A 107 6.90 4.00 3.18
CA ASP A 107 6.03 4.48 4.24
C ASP A 107 5.30 3.29 4.86
N TYR A 108 5.80 2.81 5.99
CA TYR A 108 5.20 1.68 6.73
C TYR A 108 3.99 2.08 7.57
N ASP A 109 3.80 3.38 7.86
CA ASP A 109 2.69 3.85 8.68
C ASP A 109 1.36 3.79 7.92
N THR A 110 1.43 3.86 6.59
CA THR A 110 0.27 3.88 5.69
C THR A 110 0.33 2.76 4.64
N TRP A 111 1.16 1.75 4.90
CA TRP A 111 1.30 0.59 4.01
C TRP A 111 0.06 -0.29 4.12
N GLY A 112 -0.67 -0.48 3.02
CA GLY A 112 -1.77 -1.45 3.00
C GLY A 112 -1.21 -2.85 3.26
N PHE A 113 -1.82 -3.63 4.15
CA PHE A 113 -1.44 -5.03 4.26
C PHE A 113 -2.13 -5.82 3.14
N PRO A 114 -1.44 -6.75 2.47
CA PRO A 114 -2.04 -7.59 1.42
C PRO A 114 -3.23 -8.46 1.91
N PHE A 115 -3.51 -8.47 3.21
CA PHE A 115 -4.46 -9.34 3.89
C PHE A 115 -5.51 -8.60 4.72
N ASP A 116 -5.44 -7.25 4.81
CA ASP A 116 -6.37 -6.45 5.63
C ASP A 116 -7.73 -6.21 4.94
N ASP A 117 -7.92 -6.69 3.71
CA ASP A 117 -9.21 -6.61 3.02
C ASP A 117 -10.21 -7.69 3.50
N TYR A 118 -9.87 -8.46 4.53
CA TYR A 118 -10.82 -9.30 5.26
C TYR A 118 -11.36 -8.51 6.45
N ASP A 119 -12.49 -7.84 6.26
CA ASP A 119 -13.33 -7.32 7.35
C ASP A 119 -13.64 -8.45 8.34
N ASP A 120 -12.87 -8.49 9.42
CA ASP A 120 -12.96 -9.43 10.53
C ASP A 120 -14.00 -8.91 11.54
N TYR A 121 -15.05 -9.71 11.74
CA TYR A 121 -16.11 -9.61 12.74
C TYR A 121 -16.85 -8.27 12.88
N SER A 122 -18.01 -8.19 12.23
CA SER A 122 -19.18 -7.56 12.86
C SER A 122 -19.46 -8.30 14.16
N ASP A 123 -18.83 -7.85 15.25
CA ASP A 123 -19.21 -8.19 16.61
C ASP A 123 -20.64 -7.67 16.81
N SER A 124 -21.59 -8.56 16.52
CA SER A 124 -22.98 -8.35 16.89
C SER A 124 -23.05 -8.65 18.37
N GLU A 125 -22.75 -7.64 19.19
CA GLU A 125 -23.19 -7.57 20.58
C GLU A 125 -24.73 -7.58 20.56
N SER A 126 -25.30 -8.77 20.49
CA SER A 126 -26.72 -9.00 20.74
C SER A 126 -26.91 -9.03 22.25
N ASP A 127 -27.04 -7.85 22.86
CA ASP A 127 -27.67 -7.71 24.16
C ASP A 127 -29.11 -8.22 24.03
N SER A 128 -29.34 -9.45 24.46
CA SER A 128 -30.66 -10.03 24.66
C SER A 128 -30.80 -10.35 26.14
N ASP A 129 -31.20 -9.32 26.90
CA ASP A 129 -31.85 -9.50 28.19
C ASP A 129 -33.20 -10.18 27.94
N ASP A 130 -33.32 -11.46 28.30
CA ASP A 130 -34.62 -12.07 28.63
C ASP A 130 -34.38 -13.17 29.69
N GLU A 131 -34.82 -12.86 30.91
CA GLU A 131 -34.94 -13.80 32.03
C GLU A 131 -36.10 -14.78 31.76
N GLU A 132 -35.81 -16.09 31.71
CA GLU A 132 -36.82 -17.13 31.92
C GLU A 132 -36.20 -18.27 32.74
N ASP A 133 -36.85 -18.58 33.88
CA ASP A 133 -36.57 -19.65 34.83
C ASP A 133 -36.64 -21.05 34.19
N ASP A 134 -35.58 -21.87 34.30
CA ASP A 134 -35.70 -23.33 34.13
C ASP A 134 -34.89 -24.13 35.19
N PRO A 135 -35.56 -24.89 36.09
CA PRO A 135 -34.96 -25.59 37.22
C PRO A 135 -34.47 -27.01 36.89
N PHE A 136 -33.78 -27.23 35.76
CA PHE A 136 -33.14 -28.52 35.46
C PHE A 136 -31.65 -28.41 35.12
N LYS A 137 -30.84 -28.28 36.18
CA LYS A 137 -29.43 -28.70 36.17
C LYS A 137 -29.33 -30.20 35.85
N GLN A 138 -28.71 -30.56 34.72
CA GLN A 138 -27.99 -31.82 34.59
C GLN A 138 -26.59 -31.60 33.97
N PRO A 139 -25.56 -32.33 34.44
CA PRO A 139 -24.16 -31.99 34.22
C PRO A 139 -23.60 -32.42 32.86
N MET A 140 -22.56 -31.70 32.45
CA MET A 140 -21.77 -31.84 31.24
C MET A 140 -21.38 -33.27 30.86
N THR A 141 -21.50 -33.60 29.57
CA THR A 141 -20.70 -34.66 28.94
C THR A 141 -19.80 -34.06 27.86
N THR A 142 -18.52 -34.05 28.19
CA THR A 142 -17.39 -33.84 27.28
C THR A 142 -17.47 -34.77 26.08
N ARG A 143 -17.44 -34.23 24.86
CA ARG A 143 -17.03 -34.99 23.68
C ARG A 143 -16.05 -34.17 22.84
N THR A 144 -14.82 -34.21 23.32
CA THR A 144 -13.59 -33.99 22.58
C THR A 144 -13.57 -34.76 21.26
N ALA A 145 -13.10 -34.04 20.23
CA ALA A 145 -12.29 -34.51 19.11
C ALA A 145 -12.81 -35.71 18.31
N GLU A 146 -13.29 -35.45 17.09
CA GLU A 146 -13.18 -36.38 15.94
C GLU A 146 -13.76 -35.77 14.65
N ILE A 147 -13.09 -34.79 14.02
CA ILE A 147 -13.27 -34.53 12.58
C ILE A 147 -11.93 -34.06 11.98
N LEU A 148 -10.99 -34.98 11.78
CA LEU A 148 -9.76 -34.72 10.99
C LEU A 148 -9.27 -35.93 10.18
N GLU A 149 -10.14 -36.84 9.75
CA GLU A 149 -9.76 -37.95 8.88
C GLU A 149 -10.77 -38.21 7.74
N ASN A 150 -10.98 -37.25 6.83
CA ASN A 150 -11.76 -37.54 5.61
C ASN A 150 -11.31 -36.81 4.32
N VAL A 151 -10.04 -36.38 4.21
CA VAL A 151 -9.54 -35.68 2.99
C VAL A 151 -8.38 -36.39 2.28
N ILE A 152 -7.96 -37.60 2.70
CA ILE A 152 -6.82 -38.30 2.08
C ILE A 152 -7.23 -39.68 1.52
N VAL A 153 -8.26 -39.77 0.67
CA VAL A 153 -8.52 -41.00 -0.12
C VAL A 153 -9.01 -40.72 -1.56
N HIS A 154 -8.92 -39.50 -2.11
CA HIS A 154 -9.43 -39.24 -3.48
C HIS A 154 -8.44 -38.64 -4.49
N LYS A 155 -7.14 -38.92 -4.32
CA LYS A 155 -6.11 -38.48 -5.30
C LYS A 155 -5.17 -39.60 -5.74
N LYS A 156 -5.71 -40.80 -6.01
CA LYS A 156 -4.92 -41.92 -6.54
C LYS A 156 -5.55 -42.73 -7.67
N GLU A 157 -6.60 -42.23 -8.31
CA GLU A 157 -7.06 -42.79 -9.59
C GLU A 157 -7.31 -41.64 -10.57
N LEU A 158 -6.30 -41.35 -11.39
CA LEU A 158 -6.38 -40.72 -12.71
C LEU A 158 -4.95 -40.61 -13.27
N MET A 159 -4.32 -41.78 -13.41
CA MET A 159 -3.18 -41.99 -14.31
C MET A 159 -3.28 -43.42 -14.84
N PHE A 160 -4.19 -43.61 -15.79
CA PHE A 160 -4.07 -44.55 -16.89
C PHE A 160 -4.72 -43.92 -18.11
#